data_AF-A0A349HLQ6-F1
#
_entry.id   AF-A0A349HLQ6-F1
#
_cell.length_a   1.000
_cell.length_b   1.000
_cell.length_c   1.000
_cell.angle_alpha   90.00
_cell.angle_beta   90.00
_cell.angle_gamma   90.00
#
_symmetry.space_group_name_H-M   'P 1'
#
loop_
_entity.id
_entity.type
_entity.pdbx_description
1 polymer ?
#
loop_
_entity_poly.entity_id
_entity_poly.type
_entity_poly.pdbx_seq_one_letter_code
_entity_poly.pdbx_strand_id
1 'polypeptide(L)'
;MLSKEEFFKTGEIVNLAEAAVHEELQALIDRAEIEFCQCDKCLFDIACVVLNTIPSLYSSSIADRTYPSAEFKADYEKLKKLAAVEIPQAIERIRDRLHH
;
A
#
# COMPACT_ATOMS: atom_id res chain seq x y z
N MET A 1 17.53 9.53 19.13
CA MET A 1 18.34 9.76 17.92
C MET A 1 19.07 8.47 17.64
N LEU A 2 18.98 7.91 16.42
CA LEU A 2 19.64 6.64 16.07
C LEU A 2 21.16 6.76 16.23
N SER A 3 21.83 5.65 16.55
CA SER A 3 23.29 5.56 16.51
C SER A 3 23.79 5.74 15.07
N LYS A 4 25.09 6.04 14.92
CA LYS A 4 25.71 6.10 13.59
C LYS A 4 25.56 4.77 12.84
N GLU A 5 25.76 3.62 13.50
CA GLU A 5 25.57 2.32 12.86
C GLU A 5 24.11 2.08 12.46
N GLU A 6 23.16 2.50 13.29
CA GLU A 6 21.74 2.34 13.00
C GLU A 6 21.26 3.25 11.86
N PHE A 7 21.81 4.46 11.77
CA PHE A 7 21.45 5.41 10.72
C PHE A 7 21.93 4.96 9.34
N PHE A 8 23.12 4.37 9.25
CA PHE A 8 23.66 3.81 8.01
C PHE A 8 23.24 2.36 7.76
N LYS A 9 22.34 1.80 8.59
CA LYS A 9 21.83 0.44 8.42
C LYS A 9 20.85 0.40 7.26
N THR A 10 21.25 -0.29 6.20
CA THR A 10 20.37 -0.65 5.09
C THR A 10 19.67 -1.98 5.41
N GLY A 11 18.37 -2.06 5.16
CA GLY A 11 17.58 -3.28 5.19
C GLY A 11 17.24 -3.75 3.78
N GLU A 12 16.34 -4.73 3.68
CA GLU A 12 15.77 -5.15 2.41
C GLU A 12 15.04 -3.98 1.73
N ILE A 13 15.10 -3.98 0.39
CA ILE A 13 14.37 -3.05 -0.46
C ILE A 13 12.89 -3.41 -0.36
N VAL A 14 12.06 -2.46 0.08
CA VAL A 14 10.61 -2.63 0.18
C VAL A 14 9.89 -1.57 -0.61
N ASN A 15 8.75 -1.92 -1.22
CA ASN A 15 7.85 -0.97 -1.83
C ASN A 15 6.79 -0.53 -0.82
N LEU A 16 6.87 0.70 -0.34
CA LEU A 16 5.90 1.22 0.62
C LEU A 16 4.51 1.43 0.00
N ALA A 17 4.38 1.45 -1.33
CA ALA A 17 3.06 1.43 -1.95
C ALA A 17 2.28 0.14 -1.60
N GLU A 18 2.97 -0.99 -1.40
CA GLU A 18 2.32 -2.25 -0.97
C GLU A 18 1.71 -2.11 0.43
N ALA A 19 2.44 -1.48 1.36
CA ALA A 19 1.94 -1.20 2.70
C ALA A 19 0.75 -0.23 2.66
N ALA A 20 0.83 0.84 1.86
CA ALA A 20 -0.25 1.80 1.71
C ALA A 20 -1.53 1.16 1.15
N VAL A 21 -1.41 0.31 0.12
CA VAL A 21 -2.55 -0.42 -0.46
C VAL A 21 -3.16 -1.39 0.54
N HIS A 22 -2.32 -2.13 1.28
CA HIS A 22 -2.80 -3.05 2.31
C HIS A 22 -3.55 -2.33 3.43
N GLU A 23 -2.99 -1.24 3.96
CA GLU A 23 -3.63 -0.43 5.01
C GLU A 23 -5.00 0.11 4.58
N GLU A 24 -5.09 0.67 3.37
CA GLU A 24 -6.35 1.24 2.88
C GLU A 24 -7.38 0.17 2.50
N LEU A 25 -6.94 -0.99 2.00
CA LEU A 25 -7.83 -2.11 1.72
C LEU A 25 -8.42 -2.67 3.02
N GLN A 26 -7.60 -2.83 4.05
CA GLN A 26 -8.08 -3.24 5.38
C GLN A 26 -9.06 -2.22 5.96
N ALA A 27 -8.73 -0.92 5.87
CA ALA A 27 -9.62 0.13 6.35
C ALA A 27 -10.98 0.12 5.62
N LEU A 28 -11.00 -0.14 4.31
CA LEU A 28 -12.24 -0.27 3.55
C LEU A 28 -13.06 -1.49 3.97
N ILE A 29 -12.42 -2.64 4.20
CA ILE A 29 -13.07 -3.85 4.72
C ILE A 29 -13.69 -3.57 6.09
N ASP A 30 -12.95 -2.92 6.98
CA ASP A 30 -13.38 -2.60 8.34
C ASP A 30 -14.58 -1.62 8.36
N ARG A 31 -14.63 -0.67 7.40
CA ARG A 31 -15.78 0.23 7.25
C ARG A 31 -17.03 -0.47 6.69
N ALA A 32 -16.87 -1.61 6.02
CA ALA A 32 -17.95 -2.39 5.40
C ALA A 32 -18.86 -1.56 4.46
N GLU A 33 -18.29 -0.57 3.76
CA GLU A 33 -19.04 0.36 2.89
C GLU A 33 -19.40 -0.26 1.53
N ILE A 34 -18.63 -1.27 1.09
CA ILE A 34 -18.75 -1.90 -0.23
C ILE A 34 -18.73 -3.42 -0.05
N GLU A 35 -19.70 -4.10 -0.66
CA GLU A 35 -19.76 -5.57 -0.68
C GLU A 35 -18.94 -6.13 -1.86
N PHE A 36 -18.01 -7.04 -1.57
CA PHE A 36 -17.19 -7.73 -2.57
C PHE A 36 -16.62 -9.04 -2.01
N CYS A 37 -16.04 -9.89 -2.87
CA CYS A 37 -15.36 -11.11 -2.43
C CYS A 37 -14.05 -10.80 -1.71
N GLN A 38 -13.93 -11.24 -0.45
CA GLN A 38 -12.77 -10.99 0.41
C GLN A 38 -11.85 -12.22 0.57
N CYS A 39 -11.91 -13.18 -0.35
CA CYS A 39 -10.94 -14.29 -0.33
C CYS A 39 -9.54 -13.80 -0.72
N ASP A 40 -8.51 -14.53 -0.28
CA ASP A 40 -7.09 -14.18 -0.53
C ASP A 40 -6.80 -13.89 -2.01
N LYS A 41 -7.39 -14.65 -2.93
CA LYS A 41 -7.21 -14.46 -4.38
C LYS A 41 -7.77 -13.11 -4.86
N CYS A 42 -8.97 -12.75 -4.42
CA CYS A 42 -9.58 -11.48 -4.80
C CYS A 42 -8.83 -10.29 -4.18
N LEU A 43 -8.43 -10.39 -2.90
CA LEU A 43 -7.65 -9.36 -2.23
C LEU A 43 -6.30 -9.14 -2.93
N PHE A 44 -5.65 -10.22 -3.33
CA PHE A 44 -4.41 -10.16 -4.10
C PHE A 44 -4.61 -9.52 -5.47
N ASP A 45 -5.61 -9.95 -6.24
CA ASP A 45 -5.92 -9.37 -7.56
C ASP A 45 -6.22 -7.86 -7.45
N ILE A 46 -6.98 -7.44 -6.42
CA ILE A 46 -7.27 -6.02 -6.13
C ILE A 46 -5.96 -5.28 -5.87
N ALA A 47 -5.12 -5.78 -4.98
CA ALA A 47 -3.85 -5.15 -4.65
C ALA A 47 -2.96 -5.01 -5.90
N CYS A 48 -2.85 -6.05 -6.73
CA CYS A 48 -2.09 -6.00 -7.98
C CYS A 48 -2.62 -4.94 -8.96
N VAL A 49 -3.93 -4.82 -9.13
CA VAL A 49 -4.52 -3.79 -10.01
C VAL A 49 -4.18 -2.38 -9.50
N VAL A 50 -4.31 -2.16 -8.18
CA VAL A 50 -4.03 -0.85 -7.58
C VAL A 50 -2.54 -0.51 -7.67
N LEU A 51 -1.65 -1.44 -7.33
CA LEU A 51 -0.19 -1.24 -7.39
C LEU A 51 0.33 -0.93 -8.79
N ASN A 52 -0.32 -1.45 -9.83
CA ASN A 52 -0.01 -1.12 -11.21
C ASN A 52 -0.57 0.24 -11.67
N THR A 53 -1.39 0.90 -10.84
CA THR A 53 -2.05 2.18 -11.16
C THR A 53 -1.44 3.35 -10.39
N ILE A 54 -0.84 3.11 -9.22
CA ILE A 54 -0.23 4.15 -8.38
C ILE A 54 1.31 4.15 -8.48
N PRO A 55 1.99 5.27 -8.16
CA PRO A 55 3.46 5.31 -8.11
C PRO A 55 4.02 4.32 -7.08
N SER A 56 5.19 3.73 -7.38
CA SER A 56 5.94 2.96 -6.39
C SER A 56 6.77 3.88 -5.49
N LEU A 57 7.06 3.43 -4.27
CA LEU A 57 7.94 4.12 -3.34
C LEU A 57 8.86 3.11 -2.67
N TYR A 58 10.03 2.89 -3.27
CA TYR A 58 11.00 1.96 -2.75
C TYR A 58 11.91 2.60 -1.70
N SER A 59 12.17 1.89 -0.60
CA SER A 59 13.17 2.26 0.39
C SER A 59 13.99 1.07 0.83
N SER A 60 15.32 1.22 0.81
CA SER A 60 16.28 0.29 1.42
C SER A 60 16.71 0.74 2.82
N SER A 61 16.46 2.01 3.18
CA SER A 61 16.86 2.57 4.46
C SER A 61 15.88 2.15 5.56
N ILE A 62 16.38 1.54 6.63
CA ILE A 62 15.54 1.29 7.82
C ILE A 62 15.25 2.63 8.52
N ALA A 63 16.21 3.54 8.51
CA ALA A 63 16.06 4.85 9.13
C ALA A 63 14.92 5.67 8.49
N ASP A 64 14.84 5.70 7.15
CA ASP A 64 13.78 6.45 6.45
C ASP A 64 12.39 5.88 6.75
N ARG A 65 12.29 4.55 6.90
CA ARG A 65 11.03 3.88 7.24
C ARG A 65 10.63 4.09 8.70
N THR A 66 11.60 4.14 9.61
CA THR A 66 11.34 4.24 11.05
C THR A 66 11.15 5.70 11.48
N TYR A 67 11.89 6.62 10.87
CA TYR A 67 11.90 8.05 11.18
C TYR A 67 11.83 8.86 9.89
N PRO A 68 10.68 8.82 9.19
CA PRO A 68 10.54 9.45 7.90
C PRO A 68 10.70 10.97 8.00
N SER A 69 11.38 11.55 7.01
CA SER A 69 11.37 13.00 6.82
C SER A 69 9.94 13.49 6.54
N ALA A 70 9.70 14.79 6.70
CA ALA A 70 8.39 15.36 6.39
C ALA A 70 7.97 15.12 4.93
N GLU A 71 8.92 15.16 4.01
CA GLU A 71 8.71 14.86 2.59
C GLU A 71 8.38 13.38 2.37
N PHE A 72 9.17 12.47 2.93
CA PHE A 72 8.93 11.03 2.80
C PHE A 72 7.57 10.63 3.38
N LYS A 73 7.19 11.23 4.51
CA LYS A 73 5.88 11.06 5.11
C LYS A 73 4.78 11.59 4.20
N ALA A 74 4.97 12.77 3.60
CA ALA A 74 3.98 13.34 2.67
C ALA A 74 3.79 12.47 1.42
N ASP A 75 4.86 11.88 0.89
CA ASP A 75 4.80 10.94 -0.23
C ASP A 75 4.04 9.67 0.14
N TYR A 76 4.30 9.09 1.32
CA TYR A 76 3.54 7.93 1.81
C TYR A 76 2.04 8.25 1.97
N GLU A 77 1.70 9.39 2.58
CA GLU A 77 0.30 9.82 2.73
C GLU A 77 -0.38 10.08 1.38
N LYS A 78 0.37 10.56 0.37
CA LYS A 78 -0.14 10.69 -0.99
C LYS A 78 -0.46 9.32 -1.59
N LEU A 79 0.38 8.31 -1.38
CA LEU A 79 0.09 6.94 -1.81
C LEU A 79 -1.16 6.38 -1.16
N LYS A 80 -1.35 6.59 0.15
CA LYS A 80 -2.58 6.17 0.84
C LYS A 80 -3.82 6.80 0.22
N LYS A 81 -3.80 8.11 -0.05
CA LYS A 81 -4.91 8.80 -0.72
C LYS A 81 -5.20 8.24 -2.11
N LEU A 82 -4.15 7.95 -2.89
CA LEU A 82 -4.31 7.34 -4.22
C LEU A 82 -4.89 5.92 -4.11
N ALA A 83 -4.36 5.10 -3.20
CA ALA A 83 -4.86 3.74 -2.96
C ALA A 83 -6.34 3.76 -2.56
N ALA A 84 -6.75 4.65 -1.64
CA ALA A 84 -8.15 4.78 -1.22
C ALA A 84 -9.10 5.13 -2.39
N VAL A 85 -8.63 5.87 -3.39
CA VAL A 85 -9.40 6.22 -4.60
C VAL A 85 -9.44 5.07 -5.61
N GLU A 86 -8.34 4.33 -5.75
CA GLU A 86 -8.20 3.28 -6.77
C GLU A 86 -8.77 1.93 -6.33
N ILE A 87 -8.81 1.62 -5.02
CA ILE A 87 -9.32 0.34 -4.51
C ILE A 87 -10.76 0.07 -4.95
N PRO A 88 -11.73 1.01 -4.80
CA PRO A 88 -13.10 0.79 -5.29
C PRO A 88 -13.16 0.49 -6.80
N GLN A 89 -12.34 1.20 -7.60
CA GLN A 89 -12.27 0.98 -9.04
C GLN A 89 -11.70 -0.40 -9.38
N ALA A 90 -10.69 -0.86 -8.63
CA ALA A 90 -10.12 -2.19 -8.78
C ALA A 90 -11.14 -3.29 -8.43
N ILE A 91 -11.89 -3.11 -7.34
CA ILE A 91 -12.99 -4.01 -6.96
C ILE A 91 -14.01 -4.14 -8.09
N GLU A 92 -14.45 -3.01 -8.66
CA GLU A 92 -15.39 -3.01 -9.78
C GLU A 92 -14.85 -3.75 -11.02
N ARG A 93 -13.56 -3.56 -11.35
CA ARG A 93 -12.92 -4.24 -12.49
C ARG A 93 -12.82 -5.75 -12.31
N ILE A 94 -12.68 -6.23 -11.07
CA ILE A 94 -12.49 -7.65 -10.76
C ILE A 94 -13.82 -8.36 -10.56
N ARG A 95 -14.86 -7.65 -10.10
CA ARG A 95 -16.21 -8.20 -9.84
C ARG A 95 -16.79 -8.98 -11.02
N ASP A 96 -16.57 -8.54 -12.25
CA ASP A 96 -17.10 -9.21 -13.45
C ASP A 96 -16.12 -10.25 -14.05
N ARG A 97 -14.92 -10.36 -13.47
CA ARG A 97 -13.84 -11.27 -13.90
C ARG A 97 -13.43 -12.24 -12.81
N LEU A 98 -14.29 -12.45 -11.83
CA LEU A 98 -14.04 -13.31 -10.68
C LEU A 98 -13.61 -14.69 -11.19
N HIS A 99 -12.37 -15.07 -10.87
CA HIS A 99 -11.79 -16.36 -11.22
C HIS A 99 -12.27 -17.47 -10.27
N HIS A 100 -13.58 -17.49 -9.99
CA HIS A 100 -14.27 -18.48 -9.18
C HIS A 100 -15.03 -19.46 -10.07
#